data_AF-A0A5C6DRX6-F1
#
_entry.id   AF-A0A5C6DRX6-F1
#
_cell.length_a   1.000
_cell.length_b   1.000
_cell.length_c   1.000
_cell.angle_alpha   90.00
_cell.angle_beta   90.00
_cell.angle_gamma   90.00
#
_symmetry.space_group_name_H-M   'P 1'
#
loop_
_entity.id
_entity.type
_entity.pdbx_description
1 polymer ?
#
loop_
_entity_poly.entity_id
_entity_poly.type
_entity_poly.pdbx_seq_one_letter_code
_entity_poly.pdbx_strand_id
1 'polypeptide(L)'
;MMATLSLRMRDDLKAKAQELASKQGVSLNSYINATLAATIAQSETLAMMGDRLANVDREQLHARVLKFMSKTQSGIEPTPAEIERAISGQ
;
A
#
# COMPACT_ATOMS: atom_id res chain seq x y z
N MET A 1 8.40 -14.31 -17.97
CA MET A 1 9.75 -14.87 -17.77
C MET A 1 10.19 -14.54 -16.35
N MET A 2 10.70 -15.52 -15.59
CA MET A 2 11.36 -15.26 -14.32
C MET A 2 12.87 -15.19 -14.55
N ALA A 3 13.51 -14.14 -14.04
CA ALA A 3 14.96 -14.00 -14.08
C ALA A 3 15.57 -14.60 -12.80
N THR A 4 16.66 -15.36 -12.93
CA THR A 4 17.41 -15.87 -11.78
C THR A 4 18.47 -14.84 -11.39
N LEU A 5 18.45 -14.39 -10.13
CA LEU A 5 19.44 -13.47 -9.56
C LEU A 5 20.23 -14.17 -8.46
N SER A 6 21.56 -14.15 -8.55
CA SER A 6 22.42 -14.54 -7.44
C SER A 6 22.69 -13.32 -6.55
N LEU A 7 22.16 -13.34 -5.33
CA LEU A 7 22.32 -12.27 -4.36
C LEU A 7 23.28 -12.69 -3.25
N ARG A 8 24.35 -11.90 -3.04
CA ARG A 8 25.18 -12.01 -1.83
C ARG A 8 24.55 -11.19 -0.72
N MET A 9 24.26 -11.83 0.40
CA MET A 9 23.75 -11.19 1.61
C MET A 9 24.70 -11.48 2.76
N ARG A 10 24.77 -10.54 3.70
CA ARG A 10 25.38 -10.81 5.00
C ARG A 10 24.58 -11.89 5.73
N ASP A 11 25.26 -12.72 6.51
CA ASP A 11 24.62 -13.84 7.20
C ASP A 11 23.57 -13.40 8.22
N ASP A 12 23.82 -12.29 8.93
CA ASP A 12 22.86 -11.70 9.88
C ASP A 12 21.55 -11.28 9.19
N LEU A 13 21.67 -10.68 8.00
CA LEU A 13 20.53 -10.23 7.22
C LEU A 13 19.76 -11.42 6.66
N LYS A 14 20.47 -12.45 6.19
CA LYS A 14 19.86 -13.69 5.70
C LYS A 14 19.05 -14.37 6.80
N ALA A 15 19.60 -14.47 8.01
CA ALA A 15 18.90 -15.08 9.15
C ALA A 15 17.62 -14.31 9.50
N LYS A 16 17.69 -12.97 9.58
CA LYS A 16 16.52 -12.12 9.85
C LYS A 16 15.45 -12.21 8.76
N ALA A 17 15.86 -12.17 7.50
CA ALA A 17 14.93 -12.31 6.37
C ALA A 17 14.27 -13.70 6.35
N GLN A 18 15.02 -14.75 6.69
CA GLN A 18 14.49 -16.10 6.81
C GLN A 18 13.45 -16.21 7.93
N GLU A 19 13.73 -15.62 9.10
CA GLU A 19 12.78 -15.57 10.22
C GLU A 19 11.49 -14.84 9.83
N LEU A 20 11.60 -13.69 9.16
CA LEU A 20 10.44 -12.93 8.69
C LEU A 20 9.64 -13.69 7.63
N ALA A 21 10.31 -14.35 6.69
CA ALA A 21 9.66 -15.21 5.70
C ALA A 21 8.90 -16.36 6.37
N SER A 22 9.51 -17.02 7.35
CA SER A 22 8.87 -18.08 8.14
C SER A 22 7.64 -17.59 8.90
N LYS A 23 7.68 -16.40 9.51
CA LYS A 23 6.51 -15.79 10.18
C LYS A 23 5.36 -15.50 9.22
N GLN A 24 5.67 -15.23 7.95
CA GLN A 24 4.68 -14.98 6.90
C GLN A 24 4.28 -16.26 6.15
N GLY A 25 4.83 -17.42 6.50
CA GLY A 25 4.52 -18.70 5.87
C GLY A 25 5.02 -18.84 4.43
N VAL A 26 6.04 -18.07 4.03
CA VAL A 26 6.58 -18.06 2.66
C VAL A 26 8.06 -18.45 2.62
N SER A 27 8.53 -18.86 1.44
CA SER A 27 9.96 -19.11 1.23
C SER A 27 10.76 -17.80 1.29
N LEU A 28 12.05 -17.86 1.64
CA LEU A 28 12.93 -16.70 1.63
C LEU A 28 12.98 -16.02 0.25
N ASN A 29 13.01 -16.81 -0.83
CA ASN A 29 13.01 -16.27 -2.19
C ASN A 29 11.71 -15.52 -2.51
N SER A 30 10.56 -16.10 -2.16
CA SER A 30 9.25 -15.45 -2.31
C SER A 30 9.17 -14.17 -1.49
N TYR A 31 9.68 -14.19 -0.26
CA TYR A 31 9.73 -13.02 0.62
C TYR A 31 10.60 -11.90 0.03
N ILE A 32 11.81 -12.23 -0.47
CA ILE A 32 12.71 -11.26 -1.10
C ILE A 32 12.07 -10.64 -2.33
N ASN A 33 11.47 -11.44 -3.21
CA ASN A 33 10.82 -10.94 -4.42
C ASN A 33 9.63 -10.04 -4.11
N ALA A 34 8.77 -10.43 -3.15
CA ALA A 34 7.64 -9.61 -2.74
C ALA A 34 8.09 -8.29 -2.10
N THR A 35 9.10 -8.34 -1.24
CA THR A 35 9.66 -7.15 -0.60
C THR A 35 10.29 -6.22 -1.63
N LEU A 36 11.06 -6.73 -2.58
CA LEU A 36 11.64 -5.93 -3.66
C LEU A 36 10.56 -5.27 -4.51
N ALA A 37 9.52 -6.01 -4.90
CA ALA A 37 8.38 -5.45 -5.63
C ALA A 37 7.67 -4.35 -4.84
N ALA A 38 7.45 -4.56 -3.54
CA ALA A 38 6.85 -3.56 -2.66
C ALA A 38 7.72 -2.30 -2.52
N THR A 39 9.05 -2.45 -2.43
CA THR A 39 9.98 -1.30 -2.37
C THR A 39 9.99 -0.52 -3.68
N ILE A 40 10.00 -1.19 -4.83
CA ILE A 40 9.93 -0.54 -6.14
C ILE A 40 8.62 0.24 -6.27
N ALA A 41 7.47 -0.41 -5.99
CA ALA A 41 6.17 0.25 -6.05
C ALA A 41 6.07 1.48 -5.12
N GLN A 42 6.62 1.38 -3.91
CA GLN A 42 6.67 2.52 -2.99
C GLN A 42 7.51 3.67 -3.55
N SER A 43 8.71 3.37 -4.06
CA SER A 43 9.60 4.39 -4.65
C SER A 43 8.96 5.07 -5.86
N GLU A 44 8.35 4.30 -6.75
CA GLU A 44 7.65 4.82 -7.94
C GLU A 44 6.43 5.66 -7.54
N THR A 45 5.68 5.22 -6.52
CA THR A 45 4.53 5.98 -6.00
C THR A 45 4.98 7.32 -5.43
N LEU A 46 6.06 7.33 -4.65
CA LEU A 46 6.61 8.57 -4.08
C LEU A 46 7.12 9.50 -5.18
N ALA A 47 7.80 8.98 -6.20
CA ALA A 47 8.23 9.77 -7.35
C ALA A 47 7.04 10.37 -8.12
N MET A 48 6.03 9.55 -8.44
CA MET A 48 4.81 10.00 -9.10
C MET A 48 4.07 11.06 -8.26
N MET A 49 3.98 10.88 -6.95
CA MET A 49 3.38 11.88 -6.05
C MET A 49 4.20 13.17 -6.03
N GLY A 50 5.53 13.07 -5.99
CA GLY A 50 6.44 14.20 -6.11
C GLY A 50 6.18 15.00 -7.39
N ASP A 51 6.17 14.33 -8.54
CA ASP A 51 5.92 14.95 -9.85
C ASP A 51 4.54 15.60 -9.93
N ARG A 52 3.49 14.91 -9.43
CA ARG A 52 2.13 15.45 -9.40
C ARG A 52 2.00 16.67 -8.51
N LEU A 53 2.77 16.75 -7.43
CA LEU A 53 2.73 17.86 -6.48
C LEU A 53 3.72 19.00 -6.84
N ALA A 54 4.73 18.73 -7.66
CA ALA A 54 5.77 19.70 -8.02
C ALA A 54 5.22 20.96 -8.70
N ASN A 55 4.12 20.84 -9.45
CA ASN A 55 3.47 21.96 -10.14
C ASN A 55 2.12 22.34 -9.54
N VAL A 56 1.79 21.80 -8.36
CA VAL A 56 0.53 22.10 -7.68
C VAL A 56 0.77 23.18 -6.65
N ASP A 57 0.04 24.29 -6.80
CA ASP A 57 -0.07 25.33 -5.78
C ASP A 57 -0.64 24.70 -4.49
N ARG A 58 0.22 24.68 -3.45
CA ARG A 58 -0.10 24.06 -2.15
C ARG A 58 -1.33 24.70 -1.49
N GLU A 59 -1.53 26.01 -1.65
CA GLU A 59 -2.68 26.68 -1.04
C GLU A 59 -3.98 26.29 -1.74
N GLN A 60 -3.95 26.18 -3.07
CA GLN A 60 -5.10 25.70 -3.84
C GLN A 60 -5.42 24.23 -3.56
N LEU A 61 -4.39 23.38 -3.41
CA LEU A 61 -4.60 21.99 -3.02
C LEU A 61 -5.22 21.88 -1.64
N HIS A 62 -4.70 22.62 -0.66
CA HIS A 62 -5.24 22.65 0.69
C HIS A 62 -6.69 23.13 0.71
N ALA A 63 -7.01 24.21 0.00
CA ALA A 63 -8.38 24.70 -0.15
C ALA A 63 -9.32 23.66 -0.79
N ARG A 64 -8.86 22.91 -1.79
CA ARG A 64 -9.64 21.82 -2.42
C ARG A 64 -9.89 20.66 -1.46
N VAL A 65 -8.89 20.26 -0.67
CA VAL A 65 -9.03 19.18 0.32
C VAL A 65 -10.00 19.60 1.42
N LEU A 66 -9.87 20.81 1.97
CA LEU A 66 -10.81 21.34 2.96
C LEU A 66 -12.23 21.44 2.40
N LYS A 67 -12.40 21.89 1.15
CA LYS A 67 -13.70 21.92 0.47
C LYS A 67 -14.29 20.53 0.23
N PHE A 68 -13.45 19.52 0.00
CA PHE A 68 -13.89 18.14 -0.12
C PHE A 68 -14.33 17.57 1.25
N MET A 69 -13.52 17.76 2.29
CA MET A 69 -13.82 17.31 3.66
C MET A 69 -15.03 18.04 4.27
N SER A 70 -15.23 19.31 3.94
CA SER A 70 -16.40 20.08 4.38
C SER A 70 -17.70 19.61 3.75
N LYS A 71 -17.63 18.84 2.64
CA LYS A 71 -18.77 18.09 2.13
C LYS A 71 -18.84 16.77 2.88
N THR A 72 -19.37 16.79 4.09
CA THR A 72 -20.06 15.59 4.59
C THR A 72 -21.24 15.36 3.64
N GLN A 73 -21.06 14.47 2.66
CA GLN A 73 -22.22 13.94 1.95
C GLN A 73 -23.02 13.18 3.00
N SER A 74 -24.16 13.73 3.42
CA SER A 74 -25.18 12.92 4.07
C SER A 74 -25.54 11.82 3.08
N GLY A 75 -25.00 10.63 3.33
CA GLY A 75 -25.50 9.42 2.70
C GLY A 75 -26.92 9.17 3.19
N ILE A 76 -27.67 8.40 2.42
CA ILE A 76 -28.90 7.80 2.94
C ILE A 76 -28.46 6.86 4.08
N GLU A 77 -29.04 7.04 5.26
CA GLU A 77 -28.80 6.11 6.36
C GLU A 77 -29.26 4.72 5.91
N PRO A 78 -28.38 3.70 5.93
CA PRO A 78 -28.73 2.38 5.43
C PRO A 78 -29.90 1.84 6.24
N THR A 79 -30.87 1.26 5.53
CA THR A 79 -32.01 0.61 6.15
C THR A 79 -31.53 -0.58 7.01
N PRO A 80 -32.29 -0.99 8.03
CA PRO A 80 -31.94 -2.15 8.84
C PRO A 80 -31.63 -3.41 8.00
N ALA A 81 -32.33 -3.60 6.87
CA ALA A 81 -32.11 -4.72 5.95
C ALA A 81 -30.81 -4.61 5.13
N GLU A 82 -30.27 -3.41 4.91
CA GLU A 82 -28.96 -3.19 4.28
C GLU A 82 -27.83 -3.42 5.29
N ILE A 83 -28.05 -3.02 6.55
CA ILE A 83 -27.13 -3.30 7.66
C ILE A 83 -27.03 -4.81 7.89
N GLU A 84 -28.16 -5.52 7.96
CA GLU A 84 -28.18 -6.97 8.12
C GLU A 84 -27.47 -7.69 6.97
N ARG A 85 -27.65 -7.26 5.72
CA ARG A 85 -26.92 -7.83 4.55
C ARG A 85 -25.42 -7.61 4.65
N ALA A 86 -24.99 -6.40 5.01
CA ALA A 86 -23.57 -6.08 5.15
C ALA A 86 -22.88 -6.86 6.28
N ILE A 87 -23.60 -7.13 7.39
CA ILE A 87 -23.09 -7.90 8.53
C ILE A 87 -23.11 -9.41 8.24
N SER A 88 -24.11 -9.90 7.49
CA SER A 88 -24.26 -11.33 7.18
C SER A 88 -23.41 -11.81 6.00
N GLY A 89 -22.81 -10.90 5.22
CA GLY A 89 -21.80 -11.25 4.20
C GLY A 89 -22.34 -12.05 3.00
N GLN A 90 -23.63 -11.92 2.68
CA GLN A 90 -24.24 -12.48 1.46
C GLN A 90 -24.48 -11.42 0.39
#